data_AF-A0A7S4RJC8-F1
#
_entry.id   AF-A0A7S4RJC8-F1
#
_cell.length_a   1.000
_cell.length_b   1.000
_cell.length_c   1.000
_cell.angle_alpha   90.00
_cell.angle_beta   90.00
_cell.angle_gamma   90.00
#
_symmetry.space_group_name_H-M   'P 1'
#
loop_
_entity.id
_entity.type
_entity.pdbx_description
1 polymer ?
#
loop_
_entity_poly.entity_id
_entity_poly.type
_entity_poly.pdbx_seq_one_letter_code
_entity_poly.pdbx_strand_id
1 'polypeptide(L)'
;WEQKLRVILAGVRDSASPLSTLRGFEDTIIRNIYTYISHDYAENVTLTLPAHYIGNTHIGRISRYTYGREHPRCFDRDFLHDLPRTSRFIPSGDGQPKQGFVAFSACGSIMFPEPADRNVNMLPFIFGDKSSLPANVQCYYDCIETCPYPEDYIGKVGYLTVHESYVEAGVTQRRKGLHIEAPGSSQEAAFTPGLEHAWGMGIFYGPDMYEGGIYVASNLSNTSEVWDALVHKDTPGIVDKHGGCEHLRPLIGPGTKLQANQLIWMTDCTPHEALPQETSCVRQFFRLVMPNISHWFAAHSTPNPLVPLPDHIIVVDSNKFA
;
A
#
# COMPACT_ATOMS: atom_id res chain seq x y z
N TRP A 1 16.14 29.49 6.48
CA TRP A 1 15.05 29.22 5.50
C TRP A 1 15.00 30.26 4.40
N GLU A 2 15.12 31.54 4.72
CA GLU A 2 15.03 32.64 3.75
C GLU A 2 15.92 32.42 2.52
N GLN A 3 17.17 31.98 2.71
CA GLN A 3 18.08 31.69 1.60
C GLN A 3 17.62 30.54 0.70
N LYS A 4 17.06 29.44 1.25
CA LYS A 4 16.55 28.32 0.46
C LYS A 4 15.27 28.69 -0.29
N LEU A 5 14.36 29.40 0.37
CA LEU A 5 13.14 29.94 -0.26
C LEU A 5 13.47 30.94 -1.35
N ARG A 6 14.45 31.83 -1.14
CA ARG A 6 14.95 32.76 -2.16
C ARG A 6 15.45 32.03 -3.41
N VAL A 7 16.16 30.91 -3.26
CA VAL A 7 16.63 30.10 -4.40
C VAL A 7 15.45 29.49 -5.17
N ILE A 8 14.47 28.91 -4.47
CA ILE A 8 13.27 28.34 -5.11
C ILE A 8 12.49 29.44 -5.85
N LEU A 9 12.20 30.55 -5.17
CA LEU A 9 11.43 31.66 -5.73
C LEU A 9 12.18 32.40 -6.85
N ALA A 10 13.51 32.44 -6.82
CA ALA A 10 14.31 32.93 -7.93
C ALA A 10 14.18 32.03 -9.16
N GLY A 11 14.19 30.71 -8.98
CA GLY A 11 13.95 29.76 -10.07
C GLY A 11 12.56 29.92 -10.70
N VAL A 12 11.52 30.22 -9.91
CA VAL A 12 10.17 30.50 -10.44
C VAL A 12 10.14 31.73 -11.36
N ARG A 13 11.02 32.70 -11.11
CA ARG A 13 11.11 33.93 -11.91
C ARG A 13 12.05 33.81 -13.11
N ASP A 14 13.04 32.94 -13.05
CA ASP A 14 13.97 32.68 -14.15
C ASP A 14 13.31 31.85 -15.26
N SER A 15 13.15 32.43 -16.46
CA SER A 15 12.56 31.76 -17.63
C SER A 15 13.35 30.55 -18.13
N ALA A 16 14.63 30.44 -17.81
CA ALA A 16 15.44 29.26 -18.16
C ALA A 16 15.31 28.13 -17.13
N SER A 17 14.71 28.39 -15.96
CA SER A 17 14.50 27.38 -14.93
C SER A 17 13.29 26.50 -15.27
N PRO A 18 13.35 25.18 -15.00
CA PRO A 18 12.17 24.32 -15.01
C PRO A 18 11.04 24.81 -14.07
N LEU A 19 11.41 25.53 -13.01
CA LEU A 19 10.47 26.10 -12.04
C LEU A 19 9.68 27.29 -12.59
N SER A 20 10.06 27.85 -13.75
CA SER A 20 9.30 28.93 -14.40
C SER A 20 7.85 28.57 -14.71
N THR A 21 7.56 27.27 -14.84
CA THR A 21 6.21 26.72 -14.97
C THR A 21 5.31 27.04 -13.78
N LEU A 22 5.89 27.37 -12.62
CA LEU A 22 5.17 27.73 -11.40
C LEU A 22 5.04 29.25 -11.20
N ARG A 23 5.35 30.07 -12.22
CA ARG A 23 5.24 31.53 -12.13
C ARG A 23 3.79 31.95 -11.89
N GLY A 24 3.56 32.83 -10.91
CA GLY A 24 2.23 33.23 -10.48
C GLY A 24 1.64 32.36 -9.35
N PHE A 25 2.35 31.30 -8.94
CA PHE A 25 1.95 30.41 -7.86
C PHE A 25 2.83 30.56 -6.60
N GLU A 26 3.63 31.62 -6.49
CA GLU A 26 4.57 31.83 -5.37
C GLU A 26 3.90 31.73 -4.00
N ASP A 27 2.73 32.35 -3.83
CA ASP A 27 1.97 32.30 -2.57
C ASP A 27 1.51 30.87 -2.23
N THR A 28 1.17 30.07 -3.26
CA THR A 28 0.77 28.67 -3.08
C THR A 28 1.98 27.82 -2.68
N ILE A 29 3.14 28.06 -3.29
CA ILE A 29 4.40 27.39 -2.93
C ILE A 29 4.75 27.69 -1.48
N ILE A 30 4.72 28.97 -1.07
CA ILE A 30 5.03 29.38 0.30
C ILE A 30 4.04 28.76 1.28
N ARG A 31 2.74 28.77 0.95
CA ARG A 31 1.71 28.15 1.79
C ARG A 31 1.94 26.65 1.96
N ASN A 32 2.21 25.91 0.89
CA ASN A 32 2.46 24.47 0.96
C ASN A 32 3.73 24.15 1.76
N ILE A 33 4.80 24.93 1.55
CA ILE A 33 6.04 24.79 2.34
C ILE A 33 5.76 25.09 3.81
N TYR A 34 5.00 26.14 4.11
CA TYR A 34 4.65 26.48 5.48
C TYR A 34 3.80 25.39 6.13
N THR A 35 2.74 24.93 5.46
CA THR A 35 1.88 23.82 5.91
C THR A 35 2.71 22.58 6.23
N TYR A 36 3.68 22.23 5.37
CA TYR A 36 4.58 21.13 5.64
C TYR A 36 5.46 21.40 6.87
N ILE A 37 6.11 22.56 6.96
CA ILE A 37 7.03 22.87 8.07
C ILE A 37 6.31 23.04 9.41
N SER A 38 5.08 23.55 9.40
CA SER A 38 4.31 23.84 10.63
C SER A 38 3.59 22.63 11.20
N HIS A 39 3.56 21.51 10.48
CA HIS A 39 2.81 20.33 10.90
C HIS A 39 3.69 19.42 11.77
N ASP A 40 3.21 19.11 12.98
CA ASP A 40 3.97 18.35 13.99
C ASP A 40 4.46 16.98 13.50
N TYR A 41 3.74 16.38 12.56
CA TYR A 41 4.07 15.06 11.98
C TYR A 41 4.77 15.10 10.60
N ALA A 42 5.15 16.26 10.07
CA ALA A 42 5.65 16.32 8.69
C ALA A 42 6.92 15.50 8.44
N GLU A 43 7.85 15.48 9.39
CA GLU A 43 9.07 14.66 9.32
C GLU A 43 8.81 13.14 9.34
N ASN A 44 7.58 12.73 9.66
CA ASN A 44 7.14 11.35 9.76
C ASN A 44 6.28 10.92 8.56
N VAL A 45 6.19 11.77 7.53
CA VAL A 45 5.56 11.48 6.24
C VAL A 45 6.62 11.57 5.14
N THR A 46 6.88 10.45 4.49
CA THR A 46 7.81 10.37 3.37
C THR A 46 7.04 10.30 2.06
N LEU A 47 7.13 11.35 1.22
CA LEU A 47 6.64 11.29 -0.16
C LEU A 47 7.54 10.36 -0.98
N THR A 48 6.94 9.39 -1.65
CA THR A 48 7.63 8.42 -2.50
C THR A 48 7.53 8.82 -3.96
N LEU A 49 8.45 8.35 -4.79
CA LEU A 49 8.30 8.51 -6.24
C LEU A 49 7.26 7.49 -6.74
N PRO A 50 6.36 7.88 -7.66
CA PRO A 50 5.47 6.92 -8.29
C PRO A 50 6.27 5.79 -8.94
N ALA A 51 5.84 4.54 -8.72
CA ALA A 51 6.59 3.35 -9.14
C ALA A 51 7.00 3.38 -10.62
N HIS A 52 6.15 3.92 -11.49
CA HIS A 52 6.39 3.98 -12.93
C HIS A 52 7.55 4.90 -13.35
N TYR A 53 8.03 5.77 -12.44
CA TYR A 53 9.23 6.58 -12.65
C TYR A 53 10.52 5.86 -12.22
N ILE A 54 10.43 4.72 -11.53
CA ILE A 54 11.57 3.96 -11.02
C ILE A 54 11.84 2.73 -11.93
N GLY A 55 12.24 2.99 -13.18
CA GLY A 55 12.78 1.99 -14.12
C GLY A 55 11.76 1.05 -14.80
N ASN A 56 11.95 0.82 -16.11
CA ASN A 56 11.26 -0.12 -17.02
C ASN A 56 9.85 -0.62 -16.64
N THR A 57 8.86 0.27 -16.69
CA THR A 57 7.45 -0.15 -16.86
C THR A 57 7.16 -0.47 -18.32
N HIS A 58 7.66 -1.61 -18.80
CA HIS A 58 7.04 -2.25 -19.97
C HIS A 58 5.76 -2.94 -19.51
N ILE A 59 4.66 -2.19 -19.58
CA ILE A 59 3.30 -2.71 -19.47
C ILE A 59 3.16 -3.86 -20.49
N GLY A 60 3.13 -5.10 -20.00
CA GLY A 60 2.77 -6.26 -20.83
C GLY A 60 3.77 -7.41 -20.83
N ARG A 61 3.89 -8.13 -19.71
CA ARG A 61 3.91 -9.60 -19.66
C ARG A 61 3.98 -10.03 -18.20
N ILE A 62 3.09 -10.94 -17.81
CA ILE A 62 3.11 -11.62 -16.51
C ILE A 62 4.43 -12.39 -16.43
N SER A 63 5.42 -11.84 -15.72
CA SER A 63 6.68 -12.52 -15.46
C SER A 63 6.50 -13.40 -14.23
N ARG A 64 6.15 -14.67 -14.42
CA ARG A 64 6.35 -15.68 -13.37
C ARG A 64 7.85 -15.88 -13.20
N TYR A 65 8.38 -15.48 -12.05
CA TYR A 65 9.78 -15.72 -11.72
C TYR A 65 9.93 -17.14 -11.19
N THR A 66 10.59 -18.00 -11.97
CA THR A 66 11.18 -19.24 -11.46
C THR A 66 12.51 -18.91 -10.81
N TYR A 67 12.69 -19.21 -9.52
CA TYR A 67 13.97 -19.06 -8.84
C TYR A 67 14.91 -20.21 -9.23
N GLY A 68 15.31 -20.25 -10.50
CA GLY A 68 16.29 -21.20 -11.03
C GLY A 68 17.71 -20.71 -10.76
N ARG A 69 18.48 -21.48 -9.97
CA ARG A 69 19.89 -21.26 -9.58
C ARG A 69 20.91 -21.14 -10.73
N GLU A 70 20.50 -21.00 -12.00
CA GLU A 70 21.41 -21.10 -13.14
C GLU A 70 21.09 -20.11 -14.27
N HIS A 71 21.09 -18.80 -13.99
CA HIS A 71 21.31 -17.81 -15.06
C HIS A 71 22.36 -16.78 -14.65
N PRO A 72 23.63 -16.97 -15.06
CA PRO A 72 24.65 -15.96 -14.86
C PRO A 72 24.53 -14.90 -15.97
N ARG A 73 24.49 -13.64 -15.54
CA ARG A 73 24.75 -12.41 -16.33
C ARG A 73 23.63 -11.96 -17.26
N CYS A 74 22.83 -11.00 -16.78
CA CYS A 74 22.39 -9.82 -17.52
C CYS A 74 21.80 -8.79 -16.53
N PHE A 75 22.62 -8.33 -15.59
CA PHE A 75 22.43 -7.00 -15.01
C PHE A 75 23.73 -6.25 -15.23
N ASP A 76 23.71 -5.40 -16.25
CA ASP A 76 24.76 -4.41 -16.47
C ASP A 76 24.71 -3.46 -15.26
N ARG A 77 25.72 -3.56 -14.39
CA ARG A 77 25.83 -2.74 -13.16
C ARG A 77 25.98 -1.25 -13.47
N ASP A 78 26.22 -0.90 -14.72
CA ASP A 78 26.56 0.46 -15.13
C ASP A 78 25.33 1.38 -15.25
N PHE A 79 24.10 0.85 -15.31
CA PHE A 79 22.88 1.68 -15.40
C PHE A 79 22.42 2.29 -14.06
N LEU A 80 22.97 1.83 -12.93
CA LEU A 80 22.79 2.44 -11.60
C LEU A 80 23.51 3.79 -11.46
N HIS A 81 24.31 4.20 -12.44
CA HIS A 81 25.07 5.46 -12.40
C HIS A 81 24.33 6.68 -12.96
N ASP A 82 23.26 6.49 -13.74
CA ASP A 82 22.54 7.57 -14.43
C ASP A 82 21.21 7.98 -13.78
N LEU A 83 20.80 7.34 -12.69
CA LEU A 83 19.78 7.93 -11.82
C LEU A 83 20.35 9.21 -11.20
N PRO A 84 19.58 10.31 -11.11
CA PRO A 84 19.99 11.48 -10.36
C PRO A 84 20.42 10.99 -8.97
N ARG A 85 21.69 11.24 -8.61
CA ARG A 85 22.22 10.99 -7.27
C ARG A 85 21.58 11.98 -6.28
N THR A 86 20.26 11.99 -6.19
CA THR A 86 19.45 12.74 -5.23
C THR A 86 19.13 11.88 -4.02
N SER A 87 20.11 11.13 -3.56
CA SER A 87 20.56 11.24 -2.19
C SER A 87 21.93 10.58 -2.16
N ARG A 88 22.86 11.17 -1.42
CA ARG A 88 23.88 10.33 -0.81
C ARG A 88 23.09 9.19 -0.16
N PHE A 89 23.50 7.94 -0.37
CA PHE A 89 23.40 6.95 0.68
C PHE A 89 23.88 7.68 1.94
N ILE A 90 22.95 8.24 2.71
CA ILE A 90 23.19 8.62 4.09
C ILE A 90 23.00 7.26 4.73
N PRO A 91 24.08 6.56 5.09
CA PRO A 91 23.91 5.49 6.05
C PRO A 91 23.18 6.16 7.20
N SER A 92 21.99 5.68 7.55
CA SER A 92 21.64 5.74 8.96
C SER A 92 22.85 5.18 9.71
N GLY A 93 23.23 5.79 10.83
CA GLY A 93 24.47 5.43 11.55
C GLY A 93 24.58 3.96 11.98
N ASP A 94 23.58 3.14 11.62
CA ASP A 94 23.41 1.70 11.84
C ASP A 94 23.68 0.82 10.59
N GLY A 95 23.92 1.39 9.40
CA GLY A 95 24.21 0.62 8.19
C GLY A 95 23.00 -0.09 7.55
N GLN A 96 21.77 0.23 7.95
CA GLN A 96 20.56 -0.30 7.32
C GLN A 96 20.22 0.51 6.04
N PRO A 97 19.82 -0.12 4.93
CA PRO A 97 19.28 0.59 3.79
C PRO A 97 18.00 1.31 4.20
N LYS A 98 17.88 2.61 3.90
CA LYS A 98 16.59 3.30 4.05
C LYS A 98 15.57 2.61 3.15
N GLN A 99 14.62 1.92 3.77
CA GLN A 99 13.56 1.17 3.10
C GLN A 99 12.60 2.11 2.36
N GLY A 100 12.12 1.66 1.20
CA GLY A 100 10.92 2.17 0.52
C GLY A 100 11.13 3.37 -0.41
N PHE A 101 11.45 3.13 -1.69
CA PHE A 101 11.38 4.19 -2.71
C PHE A 101 9.97 4.40 -3.28
N VAL A 102 9.02 3.51 -2.95
CA VAL A 102 7.67 3.43 -3.53
C VAL A 102 6.67 3.00 -2.45
N ALA A 103 5.56 3.73 -2.32
CA ALA A 103 4.46 3.35 -1.43
C ALA A 103 3.55 2.28 -2.06
N PHE A 104 3.21 2.45 -3.34
CA PHE A 104 2.40 1.49 -4.08
C PHE A 104 2.80 1.42 -5.56
N SER A 105 2.41 0.33 -6.22
CA SER A 105 2.62 0.13 -7.65
C SER A 105 1.43 -0.57 -8.29
N ALA A 106 1.07 -0.18 -9.51
CA ALA A 106 0.16 -0.96 -10.34
C ALA A 106 0.90 -2.18 -10.89
N CYS A 107 0.40 -3.38 -10.60
CA CYS A 107 1.07 -4.64 -10.92
C CYS A 107 0.22 -5.57 -11.81
N GLY A 108 -0.94 -5.11 -12.28
CA GLY A 108 -1.72 -5.82 -13.29
C GLY A 108 -3.19 -5.43 -13.30
N SER A 109 -4.01 -6.37 -13.76
CA SER A 109 -5.46 -6.29 -13.72
C SER A 109 -6.05 -7.66 -13.42
N ILE A 110 -7.13 -7.72 -12.65
CA ILE A 110 -7.81 -8.98 -12.33
C ILE A 110 -9.15 -9.10 -13.04
N MET A 111 -9.51 -10.32 -13.42
CA MET A 111 -10.86 -10.64 -13.89
C MET A 111 -11.68 -11.13 -12.70
N PHE A 112 -12.67 -10.34 -12.28
CA PHE A 112 -13.56 -10.75 -11.21
C PHE A 112 -14.51 -11.87 -11.69
N PRO A 113 -14.81 -12.88 -10.83
CA PRO A 113 -15.86 -13.84 -11.13
C PRO A 113 -17.23 -13.18 -11.11
N GLU A 114 -18.24 -13.84 -11.66
CA GLU A 114 -19.63 -13.38 -11.55
C GLU A 114 -20.02 -13.16 -10.07
N PRO A 115 -20.60 -11.99 -9.72
CA PRO A 115 -21.01 -11.70 -8.35
C PRO A 115 -21.99 -12.74 -7.81
N ALA A 116 -21.79 -13.18 -6.56
CA ALA A 116 -22.65 -14.13 -5.88
C ALA A 116 -22.77 -13.84 -4.37
N ASP A 117 -22.66 -12.57 -3.97
CA ASP A 117 -22.77 -12.08 -2.59
C ASP A 117 -21.75 -12.74 -1.62
N ARG A 118 -20.53 -12.96 -2.12
CA ARG A 118 -19.43 -13.55 -1.35
C ARG A 118 -18.80 -12.51 -0.43
N ASN A 119 -18.70 -12.86 0.85
CA ASN A 119 -18.19 -11.97 1.87
C ASN A 119 -17.28 -12.74 2.83
N VAL A 120 -15.97 -12.53 2.71
CA VAL A 120 -14.95 -13.04 3.63
C VAL A 120 -13.94 -11.93 3.94
N ASN A 121 -13.44 -11.85 5.16
CA ASN A 121 -12.45 -10.86 5.55
C ASN A 121 -11.28 -11.52 6.25
N MET A 122 -10.05 -11.28 5.80
CA MET A 122 -8.83 -11.90 6.35
C MET A 122 -8.93 -13.43 6.49
N LEU A 123 -9.58 -14.10 5.54
CA LEU A 123 -9.74 -15.56 5.50
C LEU A 123 -8.38 -16.21 5.25
N PRO A 124 -7.85 -17.02 6.17
CA PRO A 124 -6.57 -17.69 5.97
C PRO A 124 -6.69 -18.77 4.90
N PHE A 125 -5.70 -18.87 4.01
CA PHE A 125 -5.56 -19.92 3.01
C PHE A 125 -4.08 -20.21 2.73
N ILE A 126 -3.78 -21.31 2.07
CA ILE A 126 -2.41 -21.71 1.73
C ILE A 126 -2.09 -21.29 0.30
N PHE A 127 -1.03 -20.49 0.11
CA PHE A 127 -0.54 -20.12 -1.22
C PHE A 127 -0.13 -21.35 -2.04
N GLY A 128 -0.55 -21.39 -3.31
CA GLY A 128 -0.33 -22.51 -4.22
C GLY A 128 -1.27 -23.71 -4.01
N ASP A 129 -2.19 -23.66 -3.03
CA ASP A 129 -3.18 -24.71 -2.79
C ASP A 129 -4.61 -24.17 -2.86
N LYS A 130 -5.23 -24.31 -4.04
CA LYS A 130 -6.65 -23.94 -4.26
C LYS A 130 -7.62 -24.66 -3.34
N SER A 131 -7.31 -25.89 -2.93
CA SER A 131 -8.19 -26.70 -2.10
C SER A 131 -8.28 -26.19 -0.65
N SER A 132 -7.30 -25.38 -0.23
CA SER A 132 -7.30 -24.70 1.06
C SER A 132 -8.37 -23.61 1.18
N LEU A 133 -8.91 -23.12 0.05
CA LEU A 133 -10.02 -22.17 0.04
C LEU A 133 -11.38 -22.89 0.15
N PRO A 134 -12.34 -22.35 0.94
CA PRO A 134 -13.72 -22.80 0.92
C PRO A 134 -14.33 -22.72 -0.50
N ALA A 135 -15.17 -23.71 -0.84
CA ALA A 135 -15.70 -23.89 -2.19
C ALA A 135 -16.39 -22.63 -2.78
N ASN A 136 -17.06 -21.83 -1.94
CA ASN A 136 -17.75 -20.62 -2.37
C ASN A 136 -16.81 -19.50 -2.83
N VAL A 137 -15.55 -19.47 -2.37
CA VAL A 137 -14.55 -18.45 -2.73
C VAL A 137 -13.41 -18.97 -3.61
N GLN A 138 -13.38 -20.26 -3.96
CA GLN A 138 -12.39 -20.83 -4.89
C GLN A 138 -12.39 -20.19 -6.29
N CYS A 139 -13.49 -19.54 -6.69
CA CYS A 139 -13.55 -18.78 -7.94
C CYS A 139 -12.61 -17.56 -7.96
N TYR A 140 -12.14 -17.08 -6.81
CA TYR A 140 -11.15 -16.01 -6.69
C TYR A 140 -9.71 -16.51 -6.78
N TYR A 141 -9.47 -17.82 -6.92
CA TYR A 141 -8.13 -18.38 -6.99
C TYR A 141 -7.32 -17.79 -8.16
N ASP A 142 -7.95 -17.57 -9.31
CA ASP A 142 -7.27 -16.97 -10.47
C ASP A 142 -6.88 -15.50 -10.20
N CYS A 143 -7.65 -14.77 -9.39
CA CYS A 143 -7.27 -13.42 -8.92
C CYS A 143 -6.05 -13.48 -7.99
N ILE A 144 -5.98 -14.48 -7.12
CA ILE A 144 -4.83 -14.69 -6.21
C ILE A 144 -3.57 -14.99 -7.04
N GLU A 145 -3.65 -15.89 -8.02
CA GLU A 145 -2.54 -16.29 -8.89
C GLU A 145 -2.09 -15.17 -9.86
N THR A 146 -2.90 -14.11 -10.00
CA THR A 146 -2.50 -12.90 -10.73
C THR A 146 -1.61 -11.98 -9.89
N CYS A 147 -1.63 -12.11 -8.56
CA CYS A 147 -0.80 -11.32 -7.67
C CYS A 147 0.66 -11.82 -7.71
N PRO A 148 1.65 -10.96 -8.01
CA PRO A 148 3.06 -11.37 -8.02
C PRO A 148 3.59 -11.63 -6.60
N TYR A 149 3.66 -12.88 -6.17
CA TYR A 149 4.34 -13.26 -4.92
C TYR A 149 5.53 -14.19 -5.18
N PRO A 150 6.56 -14.17 -4.33
CA PRO A 150 7.73 -15.03 -4.53
C PRO A 150 7.38 -16.51 -4.30
N GLU A 151 8.08 -17.42 -4.98
CA GLU A 151 7.83 -18.87 -4.88
C GLU A 151 7.97 -19.41 -3.45
N ASP A 152 8.79 -18.77 -2.61
CA ASP A 152 8.97 -19.16 -1.21
C ASP A 152 7.72 -18.89 -0.35
N TYR A 153 6.69 -18.21 -0.89
CA TYR A 153 5.40 -18.04 -0.22
C TYR A 153 4.49 -19.24 -0.41
N ILE A 154 4.75 -20.11 -1.40
CA ILE A 154 4.00 -21.36 -1.59
C ILE A 154 4.07 -22.20 -0.32
N GLY A 155 2.91 -22.68 0.14
CA GLY A 155 2.78 -23.39 1.41
C GLY A 155 2.67 -22.50 2.65
N LYS A 156 2.87 -21.18 2.54
CA LYS A 156 2.63 -20.23 3.64
C LYS A 156 1.17 -19.77 3.65
N VAL A 157 0.73 -19.27 4.82
CA VAL A 157 -0.62 -18.75 5.02
C VAL A 157 -0.71 -17.31 4.50
N GLY A 158 -1.60 -17.08 3.53
CA GLY A 158 -2.06 -15.76 3.10
C GLY A 158 -3.46 -15.46 3.60
N TYR A 159 -3.92 -14.21 3.44
CA TYR A 159 -5.23 -13.77 3.95
C TYR A 159 -6.06 -13.10 2.86
N LEU A 160 -7.19 -13.71 2.53
CA LEU A 160 -8.10 -13.25 1.50
C LEU A 160 -9.22 -12.40 2.10
N THR A 161 -9.50 -11.27 1.49
CA THR A 161 -10.71 -10.48 1.71
C THR A 161 -11.45 -10.35 0.38
N VAL A 162 -12.70 -10.78 0.37
CA VAL A 162 -13.66 -10.56 -0.72
C VAL A 162 -14.89 -9.91 -0.10
N HIS A 163 -15.32 -8.78 -0.65
CA HIS A 163 -16.58 -8.16 -0.27
C HIS A 163 -17.37 -7.85 -1.53
N GLU A 164 -18.40 -8.63 -1.79
CA GLU A 164 -19.37 -8.41 -2.85
C GLU A 164 -20.65 -7.86 -2.21
N SER A 165 -21.10 -6.69 -2.65
CA SER A 165 -22.39 -6.13 -2.19
C SER A 165 -22.93 -5.10 -3.17
N TYR A 166 -24.25 -4.91 -3.15
CA TYR A 166 -24.88 -3.76 -3.77
C TYR A 166 -24.58 -2.50 -2.94
N VAL A 167 -24.13 -1.44 -3.59
CA VAL A 167 -23.76 -0.19 -2.94
C VAL A 167 -24.50 0.93 -3.64
N GLU A 168 -25.14 1.80 -2.85
CA GLU A 168 -25.85 2.96 -3.34
C GLU A 168 -24.89 4.09 -3.76
N ALA A 169 -25.30 4.89 -4.74
CA ALA A 169 -24.60 6.13 -5.08
C ALA A 169 -24.44 7.04 -3.85
N GLY A 170 -23.26 7.63 -3.69
CA GLY A 170 -22.88 8.44 -2.53
C GLY A 170 -22.46 7.64 -1.28
N VAL A 171 -22.55 6.30 -1.32
CA VAL A 171 -22.18 5.42 -0.21
C VAL A 171 -20.83 4.74 -0.48
N THR A 172 -20.09 4.45 0.58
CA THR A 172 -18.84 3.69 0.54
C THR A 172 -19.06 2.27 1.03
N GLN A 173 -18.51 1.29 0.33
CA GLN A 173 -18.54 -0.12 0.77
C GLN A 173 -17.55 -0.42 1.92
N ARG A 174 -16.50 0.40 2.03
CA ARG A 174 -15.39 0.21 2.96
C ARG A 174 -15.18 1.50 3.79
N ARG A 175 -14.24 1.47 4.74
CA ARG A 175 -13.96 2.56 5.68
C ARG A 175 -13.67 3.87 4.93
N LYS A 176 -14.43 4.91 5.28
CA LYS A 176 -14.17 6.30 4.86
C LYS A 176 -12.99 6.90 5.62
N GLY A 177 -12.39 7.91 5.02
CA GLY A 177 -11.29 8.66 5.60
C GLY A 177 -9.95 7.96 5.38
N LEU A 178 -8.91 8.77 5.33
CA LEU A 178 -7.55 8.37 5.09
C LEU A 178 -7.02 7.49 6.22
N HIS A 179 -6.46 6.35 5.85
CA HIS A 179 -5.85 5.42 6.81
C HIS A 179 -4.70 4.62 6.19
N ILE A 180 -3.90 4.00 7.05
CA ILE A 180 -2.92 2.95 6.70
C ILE A 180 -3.38 1.61 7.31
N GLU A 181 -2.83 0.49 6.84
CA GLU A 181 -3.25 -0.85 7.31
C GLU A 181 -2.58 -1.24 8.63
N ALA A 182 -1.32 -0.83 8.83
CA ALA A 182 -0.61 -1.08 10.07
C ALA A 182 -0.93 0.00 11.12
N PRO A 183 -1.68 -0.33 12.20
CA PRO A 183 -1.90 0.62 13.28
C PRO A 183 -0.57 0.94 13.97
N GLY A 184 -0.43 2.18 14.44
CA GLY A 184 0.72 2.60 15.22
C GLY A 184 0.75 1.92 16.60
N SER A 185 1.82 2.13 17.34
CA SER A 185 1.98 1.62 18.71
C SER A 185 0.95 2.29 19.65
N SER A 186 -0.24 1.71 19.77
CA SER A 186 -1.25 2.21 20.72
C SER A 186 -0.85 1.91 22.18
N GLN A 187 -1.15 2.82 23.10
CA GLN A 187 -0.82 2.74 24.53
C GLN A 187 -1.79 1.87 25.38
N GLU A 188 -2.80 1.22 24.79
CA GLU A 188 -3.77 0.43 25.57
C GLU A 188 -3.24 -0.95 25.96
N ALA A 189 -3.56 -1.40 27.17
CA ALA A 189 -2.96 -2.56 27.86
C ALA A 189 -3.12 -3.95 27.19
N ALA A 190 -3.85 -4.06 26.08
CA ALA A 190 -3.88 -5.26 25.23
C ALA A 190 -2.82 -5.23 24.12
N PHE A 191 -2.24 -4.06 23.88
CA PHE A 191 -1.16 -3.80 22.93
C PHE A 191 0.13 -3.68 23.73
N THR A 192 1.13 -4.49 23.38
CA THR A 192 2.45 -4.36 24.01
C THR A 192 3.26 -3.36 23.20
N PRO A 193 3.54 -2.14 23.71
CA PRO A 193 4.38 -1.17 23.02
C PRO A 193 5.76 -1.79 22.79
N GLY A 194 6.22 -1.84 21.54
CA GLY A 194 7.52 -2.43 21.15
C GLY A 194 7.45 -3.72 20.33
N LEU A 195 6.26 -4.28 20.08
CA LEU A 195 6.09 -5.33 19.05
C LEU A 195 5.62 -4.69 17.74
N GLU A 196 6.44 -4.74 16.70
CA GLU A 196 6.08 -4.27 15.36
C GLU A 196 4.77 -4.92 14.89
N HIS A 197 3.78 -4.09 14.58
CA HIS A 197 2.52 -4.54 13.99
C HIS A 197 2.68 -4.62 12.48
N ALA A 198 3.19 -5.75 12.02
CA ALA A 198 3.26 -6.10 10.61
C ALA A 198 1.87 -6.47 10.09
N TRP A 199 1.47 -5.88 8.98
CA TRP A 199 0.28 -6.26 8.23
C TRP A 199 0.63 -6.59 6.78
N GLY A 200 1.48 -7.61 6.62
CA GLY A 200 2.14 -7.94 5.36
C GLY A 200 3.45 -7.16 5.13
N MET A 201 3.68 -6.04 5.83
CA MET A 201 4.87 -5.16 5.75
C MET A 201 5.01 -4.47 4.38
N GLY A 202 5.37 -5.22 3.34
CA GLY A 202 5.52 -4.72 1.99
C GLY A 202 6.84 -3.98 1.79
N ILE A 203 7.75 -4.58 1.01
CA ILE A 203 9.00 -3.99 0.56
C ILE A 203 9.04 -4.02 -0.97
N PHE A 204 9.34 -2.86 -1.56
CA PHE A 204 9.55 -2.71 -2.99
C PHE A 204 11.03 -2.81 -3.31
N TYR A 205 11.42 -3.81 -4.11
CA TYR A 205 12.80 -3.98 -4.55
C TYR A 205 13.03 -3.58 -6.01
N GLY A 206 11.98 -3.43 -6.81
CA GLY A 206 12.05 -3.05 -8.22
C GLY A 206 10.79 -3.44 -8.98
N PRO A 207 10.74 -3.15 -10.30
CA PRO A 207 9.65 -3.57 -11.17
C PRO A 207 9.39 -5.08 -11.02
N ASP A 208 8.14 -5.46 -10.76
CA ASP A 208 7.68 -6.84 -10.54
C ASP A 208 8.34 -7.59 -9.35
N MET A 209 9.05 -6.90 -8.46
CA MET A 209 9.69 -7.50 -7.28
C MET A 209 9.19 -6.89 -5.98
N TYR A 210 8.22 -7.58 -5.40
CA TYR A 210 7.56 -7.22 -4.14
C TYR A 210 7.81 -8.33 -3.12
N GLU A 211 8.16 -7.95 -1.90
CA GLU A 211 8.14 -8.85 -0.76
C GLU A 211 7.06 -8.38 0.22
N GLY A 212 6.19 -9.28 0.64
CA GLY A 212 5.09 -8.94 1.52
C GLY A 212 4.08 -7.97 0.88
N GLY A 213 3.42 -7.20 1.73
CA GLY A 213 2.49 -6.14 1.34
C GLY A 213 1.08 -6.64 1.07
N ILE A 214 0.32 -5.78 0.38
CA ILE A 214 -1.12 -5.90 0.26
C ILE A 214 -1.50 -5.64 -1.19
N TYR A 215 -2.19 -6.60 -1.79
CA TYR A 215 -2.81 -6.43 -3.11
C TYR A 215 -4.24 -5.96 -2.95
N VAL A 216 -4.64 -4.99 -3.76
CA VAL A 216 -5.99 -4.43 -3.76
C VAL A 216 -6.49 -4.26 -5.18
N ALA A 217 -7.76 -4.60 -5.40
CA ALA A 217 -8.47 -4.35 -6.64
C ALA A 217 -9.98 -4.19 -6.40
N SER A 218 -10.66 -3.52 -7.33
CA SER A 218 -12.12 -3.43 -7.36
C SER A 218 -12.63 -3.51 -8.79
N ASN A 219 -13.82 -4.08 -8.99
CA ASN A 219 -14.45 -4.16 -10.32
C ASN A 219 -14.93 -2.81 -10.87
N LEU A 220 -14.86 -1.73 -10.06
CA LEU A 220 -15.34 -0.39 -10.40
C LEU A 220 -14.24 0.66 -10.22
N SER A 221 -14.14 1.58 -11.17
CA SER A 221 -13.24 2.74 -11.11
C SER A 221 -13.65 3.72 -10.02
N ASN A 222 -12.68 4.51 -9.56
CA ASN A 222 -12.88 5.65 -8.65
C ASN A 222 -13.56 5.28 -7.33
N THR A 223 -13.43 4.02 -6.88
CA THR A 223 -14.00 3.54 -5.60
C THR A 223 -12.99 3.48 -4.46
N SER A 224 -11.71 3.69 -4.79
CA SER A 224 -10.59 3.75 -3.84
C SER A 224 -9.55 4.73 -4.35
N GLU A 225 -8.81 5.33 -3.43
CA GLU A 225 -7.69 6.23 -3.72
C GLU A 225 -6.49 5.84 -2.85
N VAL A 226 -5.29 5.97 -3.41
CA VAL A 226 -4.01 5.61 -2.78
C VAL A 226 -2.99 6.71 -3.00
N TRP A 227 -2.07 6.92 -2.07
CA TRP A 227 -1.10 8.01 -2.14
C TRP A 227 0.33 7.50 -2.26
N ASP A 228 1.15 8.22 -3.03
CA ASP A 228 2.60 8.03 -3.11
C ASP A 228 3.29 8.60 -1.86
N ALA A 229 2.90 8.10 -0.69
CA ALA A 229 3.43 8.50 0.60
C ALA A 229 3.54 7.30 1.55
N LEU A 230 4.48 7.38 2.49
CA LEU A 230 4.62 6.44 3.60
C LEU A 230 4.46 7.20 4.91
N VAL A 231 3.67 6.64 5.82
CA VAL A 231 3.48 7.17 7.19
C VAL A 231 4.32 6.35 8.15
N HIS A 232 5.21 7.01 8.90
CA HIS A 232 6.04 6.35 9.92
C HIS A 232 5.18 6.07 11.16
N LYS A 233 4.48 4.93 11.15
CA LYS A 233 3.47 4.55 12.15
C LYS A 233 3.97 4.45 13.60
N ASP A 234 5.28 4.34 13.81
CA ASP A 234 5.87 4.22 15.14
C ASP A 234 5.91 5.56 15.89
N THR A 235 5.59 6.66 15.21
CA THR A 235 5.50 8.00 15.82
C THR A 235 4.23 8.12 16.66
N PRO A 236 4.33 8.36 17.98
CA PRO A 236 3.15 8.42 18.85
C PRO A 236 2.10 9.44 18.38
N GLY A 237 0.85 8.98 18.25
CA GLY A 237 -0.30 9.82 17.88
C GLY A 237 -0.41 10.14 16.39
N ILE A 238 0.52 9.71 15.54
CA ILE A 238 0.46 9.98 14.09
C ILE A 238 -0.70 9.26 13.40
N VAL A 239 -1.11 8.11 13.94
CA VAL A 239 -2.24 7.31 13.49
C VAL A 239 -3.09 6.92 14.70
N ASP A 240 -4.41 6.82 14.50
CA ASP A 240 -5.29 6.29 15.53
C ASP A 240 -5.12 4.77 15.73
N LYS A 241 -5.81 4.18 16.72
CA LYS A 241 -5.80 2.74 17.02
C LYS A 241 -6.23 1.82 15.84
N HIS A 242 -6.70 2.40 14.75
CA HIS A 242 -7.14 1.71 13.54
C HIS A 242 -6.35 2.15 12.30
N GLY A 243 -5.28 2.93 12.44
CA GLY A 243 -4.48 3.43 11.32
C GLY A 243 -5.03 4.71 10.68
N GLY A 244 -6.10 5.31 11.22
CA GLY A 244 -6.67 6.55 10.69
C GLY A 244 -5.72 7.73 10.84
N CYS A 245 -5.55 8.49 9.76
CA CYS A 245 -4.56 9.57 9.66
C CYS A 245 -5.04 10.77 8.82
N GLU A 246 -6.34 11.05 8.80
CA GLU A 246 -6.96 12.14 8.02
C GLU A 246 -6.27 13.50 8.18
N HIS A 247 -5.74 13.81 9.36
CA HIS A 247 -5.02 15.06 9.62
C HIS A 247 -3.72 15.21 8.79
N LEU A 248 -3.17 14.10 8.24
CA LEU A 248 -2.00 14.09 7.36
C LEU A 248 -2.33 14.41 5.90
N ARG A 249 -3.61 14.53 5.51
CA ARG A 249 -4.01 14.81 4.11
C ARG A 249 -3.27 16.01 3.47
N PRO A 250 -2.98 17.11 4.19
CA PRO A 250 -2.19 18.22 3.64
C PRO A 250 -0.71 17.88 3.33
N LEU A 251 -0.19 16.76 3.85
CA LEU A 251 1.23 16.38 3.75
C LEU A 251 1.53 15.32 2.69
N ILE A 252 0.53 14.55 2.26
CA ILE A 252 0.72 13.35 1.42
C ILE A 252 0.55 13.60 -0.09
N GLY A 253 0.26 14.84 -0.48
CA GLY A 253 0.14 15.22 -1.88
C GLY A 253 -1.14 14.70 -2.56
N PRO A 254 -1.18 14.69 -3.91
CA PRO A 254 -2.34 14.21 -4.68
C PRO A 254 -2.46 12.68 -4.58
N GLY A 255 -3.70 12.19 -4.50
CA GLY A 255 -3.99 10.76 -4.54
C GLY A 255 -4.21 10.24 -5.96
N THR A 256 -4.02 8.94 -6.11
CA THR A 256 -4.28 8.19 -7.35
C THR A 256 -5.56 7.37 -7.18
N LYS A 257 -6.58 7.74 -7.95
CA LYS A 257 -7.84 6.98 -8.01
C LYS A 257 -7.67 5.70 -8.82
N LEU A 258 -8.01 4.57 -8.21
CA LEU A 258 -7.87 3.27 -8.85
C LEU A 258 -8.91 3.08 -9.96
N GLN A 259 -8.47 2.48 -11.05
CA GLN A 259 -9.36 2.12 -12.16
C GLN A 259 -10.00 0.74 -11.95
N ALA A 260 -11.13 0.52 -12.61
CA ALA A 260 -11.82 -0.77 -12.61
C ALA A 260 -10.84 -1.89 -13.00
N ASN A 261 -10.89 -2.98 -12.24
CA ASN A 261 -10.07 -4.18 -12.40
C ASN A 261 -8.57 -3.97 -12.21
N GLN A 262 -8.11 -2.75 -11.93
CA GLN A 262 -6.69 -2.49 -11.70
C GLN A 262 -6.24 -3.18 -10.42
N LEU A 263 -5.18 -3.99 -10.55
CA LEU A 263 -4.51 -4.61 -9.42
C LEU A 263 -3.32 -3.73 -9.03
N ILE A 264 -3.31 -3.32 -7.77
CA ILE A 264 -2.17 -2.64 -7.17
C ILE A 264 -1.56 -3.50 -6.07
N TRP A 265 -0.28 -3.29 -5.82
CA TRP A 265 0.42 -3.67 -4.60
C TRP A 265 0.71 -2.39 -3.79
N MET A 266 0.59 -2.45 -2.47
CA MET A 266 0.98 -1.37 -1.57
C MET A 266 1.59 -1.89 -0.26
N THR A 267 2.38 -1.06 0.42
CA THR A 267 2.87 -1.35 1.77
C THR A 267 1.76 -1.20 2.81
N ASP A 268 1.98 -1.72 4.01
CA ASP A 268 1.04 -1.53 5.12
C ASP A 268 1.06 -0.11 5.72
N CYS A 269 2.07 0.69 5.36
CA CYS A 269 2.24 2.10 5.73
C CYS A 269 1.77 3.08 4.64
N THR A 270 1.15 2.59 3.57
CA THR A 270 0.65 3.42 2.47
C THR A 270 -0.72 4.01 2.81
N PRO A 271 -0.89 5.34 2.80
CA PRO A 271 -2.20 5.97 2.95
C PRO A 271 -3.12 5.58 1.79
N HIS A 272 -4.35 5.24 2.14
CA HIS A 272 -5.41 4.93 1.19
C HIS A 272 -6.78 5.19 1.82
N GLU A 273 -7.81 5.26 0.98
CA GLU A 273 -9.20 5.38 1.43
C GLU A 273 -10.20 4.78 0.45
N ALA A 274 -11.40 4.49 0.95
CA ALA A 274 -12.54 4.15 0.12
C ALA A 274 -13.33 5.40 -0.27
N LEU A 275 -13.66 5.53 -1.54
CA LEU A 275 -14.42 6.65 -2.09
C LEU A 275 -15.90 6.31 -2.26
N PRO A 276 -16.81 7.27 -2.05
CA PRO A 276 -18.24 7.11 -2.35
C PRO A 276 -18.46 6.73 -3.81
N GLN A 277 -19.39 5.82 -4.08
CA GLN A 277 -19.71 5.44 -5.46
C GLN A 277 -20.46 6.55 -6.19
N GLU A 278 -20.13 6.77 -7.46
CA GLU A 278 -20.85 7.72 -8.30
C GLU A 278 -22.23 7.17 -8.75
N THR A 279 -22.35 5.85 -8.87
CA THR A 279 -23.58 5.17 -9.32
C THR A 279 -23.89 3.95 -8.46
N SER A 280 -25.18 3.65 -8.26
CA SER A 280 -25.59 2.47 -7.48
C SER A 280 -25.37 1.19 -8.29
N CYS A 281 -24.53 0.28 -7.80
CA CYS A 281 -24.23 -0.97 -8.49
C CYS A 281 -23.63 -2.05 -7.56
N VAL A 282 -23.47 -3.26 -8.09
CA VAL A 282 -22.76 -4.34 -7.37
C VAL A 282 -21.26 -4.09 -7.46
N ARG A 283 -20.64 -3.90 -6.30
CA ARG A 283 -19.19 -3.78 -6.17
C ARG A 283 -18.60 -5.05 -5.60
N GLN A 284 -17.53 -5.51 -6.24
CA GLN A 284 -16.63 -6.53 -5.75
C GLN A 284 -15.33 -5.84 -5.35
N PHE A 285 -14.91 -6.07 -4.10
CA PHE A 285 -13.64 -5.63 -3.55
C PHE A 285 -12.78 -6.86 -3.26
N PHE A 286 -11.56 -6.86 -3.77
CA PHE A 286 -10.57 -7.90 -3.56
C PHE A 286 -9.38 -7.29 -2.80
N ARG A 287 -8.98 -7.96 -1.70
CA ARG A 287 -7.73 -7.67 -1.02
C ARG A 287 -7.04 -8.96 -0.63
N LEU A 288 -5.75 -9.05 -0.93
CA LEU A 288 -4.90 -10.18 -0.56
C LEU A 288 -3.73 -9.65 0.26
N VAL A 289 -3.62 -10.11 1.50
CA VAL A 289 -2.50 -9.78 2.39
C VAL A 289 -1.51 -10.93 2.33
N MET A 290 -0.25 -10.59 2.07
CA MET A 290 0.86 -11.55 2.07
C MET A 290 1.08 -12.18 3.46
N PRO A 291 1.86 -13.28 3.57
CA PRO A 291 2.32 -13.78 4.86
C PRO A 291 2.99 -12.66 5.67
N ASN A 292 3.08 -12.83 7.00
CA ASN A 292 3.59 -11.86 7.98
C ASN A 292 2.55 -10.85 8.47
N ILE A 293 1.48 -11.36 9.09
CA ILE A 293 0.65 -10.56 10.01
C ILE A 293 0.99 -10.95 11.44
N SER A 294 1.00 -9.99 12.36
CA SER A 294 1.19 -10.30 13.79
C SER A 294 -0.11 -10.50 14.55
N HIS A 295 -1.22 -9.95 14.06
CA HIS A 295 -2.52 -9.98 14.74
C HIS A 295 -3.64 -10.39 13.79
N TRP A 296 -4.63 -11.10 14.33
CA TRP A 296 -5.85 -11.47 13.62
C TRP A 296 -7.07 -11.17 14.49
N PHE A 297 -7.94 -10.28 14.03
CA PHE A 297 -9.09 -9.80 14.81
C PHE A 297 -10.29 -10.72 14.60
N ALA A 298 -10.56 -11.61 15.57
CA ALA A 298 -11.56 -12.67 15.43
C ALA A 298 -12.99 -12.15 15.21
N ALA A 299 -13.35 -11.05 15.88
CA ALA A 299 -14.66 -10.42 15.71
C ALA A 299 -14.91 -9.83 14.30
N HIS A 300 -13.85 -9.64 13.51
CA HIS A 300 -13.89 -8.97 12.21
C HIS A 300 -13.39 -9.82 11.06
N SER A 301 -12.89 -11.03 11.34
CA SER A 301 -12.22 -11.88 10.36
C SER A 301 -12.97 -13.20 10.21
N THR A 302 -12.87 -13.80 9.03
CA THR A 302 -13.56 -15.05 8.70
C THR A 302 -12.60 -16.22 8.97
N PRO A 303 -12.89 -17.11 9.93
CA PRO A 303 -12.06 -18.28 10.15
C PRO A 303 -12.16 -19.26 8.98
N ASN A 304 -11.09 -20.00 8.70
CA ASN A 304 -11.11 -21.11 7.76
C ASN A 304 -10.85 -22.43 8.50
N PRO A 305 -11.84 -23.33 8.62
CA PRO A 305 -11.64 -24.63 9.27
C PRO A 305 -10.58 -25.51 8.59
N LEU A 306 -10.25 -25.25 7.32
CA LEU A 306 -9.26 -26.00 6.55
C LEU A 306 -7.82 -25.53 6.82
N VAL A 307 -7.64 -24.29 7.30
CA VAL A 307 -6.32 -23.68 7.48
C VAL A 307 -6.29 -22.97 8.83
N PRO A 308 -5.73 -23.61 9.87
CA PRO A 308 -5.55 -22.95 11.16
C PRO A 308 -4.59 -21.78 11.04
N LEU A 309 -4.76 -20.77 11.90
CA LEU A 309 -3.81 -19.67 11.99
C LEU A 309 -2.46 -20.18 12.52
N PRO A 310 -1.33 -19.69 11.98
CA PRO A 310 -0.02 -19.95 12.55
C PRO A 310 0.09 -19.57 14.04
N ASP A 311 0.82 -20.38 14.82
CA ASP A 311 0.93 -20.24 16.29
C ASP A 311 1.48 -18.89 16.78
N HIS A 312 2.23 -18.18 15.93
CA HIS A 312 2.82 -16.88 16.27
C HIS A 312 1.84 -15.71 16.16
N ILE A 313 0.64 -15.93 15.60
CA ILE A 313 -0.35 -14.88 15.39
C ILE A 313 -1.17 -14.67 16.65
N ILE A 314 -1.24 -13.43 17.10
CA ILE A 314 -2.04 -13.04 18.24
C ILE A 314 -3.49 -12.88 17.78
N VAL A 315 -4.38 -13.75 18.27
CA VAL A 315 -5.82 -13.62 18.04
C VAL A 315 -6.40 -12.60 19.01
N VAL A 316 -7.06 -11.58 18.46
CA VAL A 316 -7.68 -10.49 19.23
C VAL A 316 -9.19 -10.63 19.14
N ASP A 317 -9.84 -10.96 20.25
CA ASP A 317 -11.30 -11.17 20.32
C ASP A 317 -12.11 -9.87 20.46
N SER A 318 -11.45 -8.74 20.72
CA SER A 318 -12.12 -7.45 20.90
C SER A 318 -12.67 -6.89 19.58
N ASN A 319 -13.75 -6.11 19.68
CA ASN A 319 -14.32 -5.42 18.54
C ASN A 319 -13.40 -4.24 18.13
N LYS A 320 -12.76 -4.35 16.96
CA LYS A 320 -11.97 -3.28 16.34
C LYS A 320 -12.74 -1.97 16.16
N PHE A 321 -14.07 -1.93 16.10
CA PHE A 321 -14.84 -0.69 15.90
C PHE A 321 -15.66 -0.25 17.13
N ALA A 322 -15.41 -0.85 18.29
CA ALA A 322 -16.01 -0.43 19.56
C ALA A 322 -15.22 0.72 20.21
#